data_AF-A0A6I4M8Z7-F1
#
_entry.id   AF-A0A6I4M8Z7-F1
#
_cell.length_a   1.000
_cell.length_b   1.000
_cell.length_c   1.000
_cell.angle_alpha   90.00
_cell.angle_beta   90.00
_cell.angle_gamma   90.00
#
_symmetry.space_group_name_H-M   'P 1'
#
loop_
_entity.id
_entity.type
_entity.pdbx_description
1 polymer ?
#
loop_
_entity_poly.entity_id
_entity_poly.type
_entity_poly.pdbx_seq_one_letter_code
_entity_poly.pdbx_strand_id
1 'polypeptide(L)' 'MHDEDRKLIPWWPDAGHALSVSRTTMYELIRSGELPSVKIGRRRLVAVRDLDAYVEDQRVIGPGGEAA' A
#
# COMPACT_ATOMS: atom_id res chain seq x y z
N MET A 1 -18.73 13.28 7.31
CA MET A 1 -18.29 11.91 7.67
C MET A 1 -16.81 11.84 7.35
N HIS A 2 -15.98 12.26 8.30
CA HIS A 2 -14.52 12.25 8.12
C HIS A 2 -14.07 10.79 8.18
N ASP A 3 -13.83 10.19 7.01
CA ASP A 3 -13.20 8.86 6.88
C ASP A 3 -11.67 8.95 7.16
N GLU A 4 -11.16 10.17 7.41
CA GLU A 4 -9.74 10.51 7.65
C GLU A 4 -9.09 9.75 8.82
N ASP A 5 -9.87 9.16 9.73
CA ASP A 5 -9.36 8.37 10.86
C ASP A 5 -9.31 6.86 10.60
N ARG A 6 -9.69 6.36 9.41
CA ARG A 6 -9.61 4.93 9.11
C ARG A 6 -8.15 4.47 9.03
N LYS A 7 -7.66 3.94 10.16
CA LYS A 7 -6.32 3.36 10.28
C LYS A 7 -6.09 2.13 9.39
N LEU A 8 -7.16 1.43 9.01
CA LEU A 8 -7.11 0.17 8.27
C LEU A 8 -8.09 0.20 7.09
N ILE A 9 -7.61 -0.16 5.90
CA ILE A 9 -8.42 -0.33 4.70
C ILE A 9 -8.38 -1.79 4.22
N PRO A 10 -9.40 -2.27 3.49
CA PRO A 10 -9.34 -3.57 2.85
C PRO A 10 -8.13 -3.69 1.94
N TRP A 11 -7.39 -4.79 2.07
CA TRP A 11 -6.25 -5.08 1.19
C TRP A 11 -6.66 -5.17 -0.30
N TRP A 12 -7.92 -5.50 -0.57
CA TRP A 12 -8.52 -5.45 -1.90
C TRP A 12 -10.00 -5.10 -1.77
N PRO A 13 -10.56 -4.25 -2.65
CA PRO A 13 -9.87 -3.50 -3.71
C PRO A 13 -9.20 -2.20 -3.25
N ASP A 14 -9.51 -1.68 -2.06
CA ASP A 14 -9.15 -0.33 -1.63
C ASP A 14 -7.63 -0.05 -1.65
N ALA A 15 -6.81 -0.90 -1.04
CA ALA A 15 -5.36 -0.72 -1.06
C ALA A 15 -4.75 -0.85 -2.47
N GLY A 16 -5.31 -1.71 -3.31
CA GLY A 16 -4.90 -1.83 -4.71
C GLY A 16 -5.22 -0.56 -5.51
N HIS A 17 -6.38 0.05 -5.27
CA HIS A 17 -6.74 1.33 -5.85
C HIS A 17 -5.85 2.47 -5.33
N ALA A 18 -5.52 2.47 -4.04
CA ALA A 18 -4.64 3.48 -3.44
C ALA A 18 -3.23 3.47 -4.06
N LEU A 19 -2.68 2.29 -4.35
CA LEU A 19 -1.39 2.13 -5.02
C LEU A 19 -1.50 2.14 -6.56
N SER A 20 -2.71 2.17 -7.11
CA SER A 20 -2.98 2.01 -8.55
C SER A 20 -2.36 0.74 -9.15
N VAL A 21 -2.39 -0.37 -8.41
CA VAL A 21 -1.82 -1.68 -8.82
C VAL A 21 -2.88 -2.74 -9.05
N SER A 22 -2.52 -3.77 -9.84
CA SER A 22 -3.40 -4.90 -10.10
C SER A 22 -3.57 -5.82 -8.88
N ARG A 23 -4.63 -6.62 -8.88
CA ARG A 23 -4.87 -7.66 -7.85
C ARG A 23 -3.68 -8.62 -7.74
N THR A 24 -3.08 -8.99 -8.86
CA THR A 24 -1.92 -9.90 -8.91
C THR A 24 -0.73 -9.28 -8.19
N THR A 25 -0.39 -8.03 -8.53
CA THR A 25 0.68 -7.27 -7.88
C THR A 25 0.42 -7.16 -6.37
N MET A 26 -0.82 -6.85 -5.97
CA MET A 26 -1.17 -6.77 -4.55
C MET A 26 -0.99 -8.12 -3.82
N TYR A 27 -1.34 -9.24 -4.47
CA TYR A 27 -1.08 -10.57 -3.92
C TYR A 27 0.41 -10.87 -3.78
N GLU A 28 1.22 -10.47 -4.77
CA GLU A 28 2.67 -10.63 -4.75
C GLU A 28 3.27 -9.84 -3.59
N LEU A 29 2.92 -8.57 -3.42
CA LEU A 29 3.41 -7.72 -2.32
C LEU A 29 3.08 -8.29 -0.93
N ILE A 30 1.87 -8.82 -0.76
CA ILE A 30 1.47 -9.46 0.52
C ILE A 30 2.17 -10.81 0.70
N ARG A 31 2.43 -11.54 -0.39
CA ARG A 31 3.08 -12.84 -0.35
C ARG A 31 4.59 -12.72 -0.13
N SER A 32 5.23 -11.72 -0.74
CA SER A 32 6.64 -11.38 -0.54
C SER A 32 6.88 -10.79 0.85
N GLY A 33 5.84 -10.21 1.46
CA GLY A 33 5.92 -9.56 2.76
C GLY A 33 6.37 -8.10 2.67
N GLU A 34 6.50 -7.56 1.46
CA GLU A 34 6.83 -6.15 1.22
C GLU A 34 5.73 -5.21 1.71
N LEU A 35 4.47 -5.67 1.67
CA LEU A 35 3.36 -4.92 2.23
C LEU A 35 2.74 -5.65 3.43
N PRO A 36 2.96 -5.15 4.66
CA PRO A 36 2.36 -5.70 5.86
C PRO A 36 0.84 -5.74 5.77
N SER A 37 0.24 -6.86 6.20
CA SER A 37 -1.21 -7.01 6.26
C SER A 37 -1.66 -7.50 7.61
N VAL A 38 -2.74 -6.90 8.11
CA VAL A 38 -3.38 -7.25 9.37
C VAL A 38 -4.56 -8.17 9.09
N LYS A 39 -4.52 -9.38 9.66
CA LYS A 39 -5.64 -10.32 9.59
C LYS A 39 -6.56 -10.12 10.79
N ILE A 40 -7.79 -9.66 10.57
CA ILE A 40 -8.83 -9.55 11.59
C ILE A 40 -9.92 -10.57 11.27
N GLY A 41 -9.90 -11.69 11.99
CA GLY A 41 -10.79 -12.82 11.76
C GLY A 41 -10.63 -13.40 10.34
N ARG A 42 -11.67 -13.25 9.52
CA ARG A 42 -11.70 -13.71 8.12
C ARG A 42 -11.27 -12.63 7.11
N ARG A 43 -11.15 -11.37 7.55
CA ARG A 43 -10.82 -10.23 6.68
C ARG A 43 -9.33 -9.90 6.80
N ARG A 44 -8.73 -9.53 5.68
CA ARG A 44 -7.38 -8.97 5.63
C ARG A 44 -7.48 -7.47 5.38
N LEU A 45 -6.70 -6.70 6.11
CA LEU A 45 -6.65 -5.24 6.02
C LEU A 45 -5.20 -4.82 5.89
N VAL A 46 -4.96 -3.63 5.36
CA VAL A 46 -3.65 -2.98 5.29
C VAL A 46 -3.78 -1.65 6.04
N ALA A 47 -2.78 -1.31 6.84
CA ALA A 47 -2.78 0.01 7.48
C ALA A 47 -2.40 1.07 6.46
N VAL A 48 -3.07 2.22 6.51
CA VAL A 48 -2.77 3.34 5.58
C VAL A 48 -1.30 3.75 5.70
N ARG A 49 -0.78 3.84 6.93
CA ARG A 49 0.64 4.08 7.20
C ARG A 49 1.61 3.08 6.56
N ASP A 50 1.19 1.83 6.37
CA ASP A 50 2.06 0.80 5.78
C ASP A 50 2.12 0.99 4.26
N LEU A 51 1.05 1.51 3.64
CA LEU A 51 1.04 1.92 2.23
C LEU A 51 1.95 3.14 2.02
N ASP A 52 1.85 4.14 2.88
CA ASP A 52 2.71 5.32 2.83
C ASP A 52 4.18 4.91 2.99
N ALA A 53 4.50 4.09 4.00
CA ALA A 53 5.85 3.58 4.22
C ALA A 53 6.39 2.78 3.02
N TYR A 54 5.54 1.95 2.40
CA TYR A 54 5.91 1.22 1.18
C TYR A 54 6.24 2.18 0.02
N VAL A 55 5.44 3.23 -0.18
CA VAL A 55 5.71 4.24 -1.21
C VAL A 55 7.02 4.98 -0.91
N GLU A 56 7.26 5.39 0.33
CA GLU A 56 8.51 6.06 0.72
C GLU A 56 9.74 5.16 0.55
N ASP A 57 9.63 3.85 0.85
CA ASP A 57 10.72 2.89 0.65
C ASP A 57 11.04 2.69 -0.84
N GLN A 58 10.00 2.65 -1.68
CA GLN A 58 10.16 2.53 -3.14
C GLN A 58 10.50 3.86 -3.83
N ARG A 59 10.45 5.00 -3.12
CA ARG A 59 10.90 6.28 -3.67
C ARG A 59 12.41 6.27 -3.84
N VAL A 60 12.84 5.92 -5.05
CA VAL A 60 14.20 6.18 -5.49
C VAL A 60 14.36 7.69 -5.65
N ILE A 61 14.98 8.36 -4.68
CA ILE A 61 15.46 9.74 -4.84
C ILE A 61 16.73 9.65 -5.70
N GLY A 62 16.56 9.49 -7.01
CA GLY A 62 17.65 9.62 -7.95
C GLY A 62 18.06 11.09 -8.10
N PRO A 63 19.36 11.43 -8.15
CA PRO A 63 19.78 12.75 -8.64
C PRO A 63 19.49 12.77 -10.15
N GLY A 64 18.33 13.30 -10.55
CA GLY A 64 17.88 13.14 -11.93
C GLY A 64 16.71 14.03 -12.32
N GLY A 65 16.74 15.28 -11.88
CA GLY A 65 15.88 16.35 -12.38
C GLY A 65 16.70 17.49 -12.96
N GLU A 66 17.78 17.20 -13.67
CA GLU A 66 18.43 18.15 -14.57
C GLU A 66 18.57 17.51 -15.96
N ALA A 67 17.67 17.92 -16.85
CA ALA A 67 17.76 17.88 -18.30
C ALA A 67 16.82 19.00 -18.76
N ALA A 68 17.36 20.18 -19.05
CA ALA A 68 17.86 20.60 -20.36
C ALA A 68 16.72 21.02 -21.30
#